data_AF-A0A1J3F0X8-F1
#
_entry.id   AF-A0A1J3F0X8-F1
#
_cell.length_a   1.000
_cell.length_b   1.000
_cell.length_c   1.000
_cell.angle_alpha   90.00
_cell.angle_beta   90.00
_cell.angle_gamma   90.00
#
_symmetry.space_group_name_H-M   'P 1'
#
loop_
_entity.id
_entity.type
_entity.pdbx_description
1 polymer ?
#
loop_
_entity_poly.entity_id
_entity_poly.type
_entity_poly.pdbx_seq_one_letter_code
_entity_poly.pdbx_strand_id
1 'polypeptide(L)'
;DFSSFSKLTNLRVLKLERTTIKLLSESEEAVGFMDVIFPSLESLTLVESNLEEDLMPAFQKFPRLEDLVLRNCHYPGGKMSISTQGFGRLKKLNLYTLELQELRIEEEAMPNLMELVVYNEEQPMKMMIPDRLKALVGRYRGI
;
A
#
# COMPACT_ATOMS: atom_id res chain seq x y z
N ASP A 1 15.57 6.78 -0.89
CA ASP A 1 14.56 7.83 -0.71
C ASP A 1 13.85 8.07 -2.05
N PHE A 2 12.51 8.17 -2.03
CA PHE A 2 11.67 8.43 -3.20
C PHE A 2 11.99 9.77 -3.90
N SER A 3 12.61 10.71 -3.20
CA SER A 3 13.06 12.01 -3.76
C SER A 3 13.93 11.86 -5.02
N SER A 4 14.65 10.73 -5.16
CA SER A 4 15.49 10.44 -6.33
C SER A 4 14.69 10.30 -7.64
N PHE A 5 13.39 10.05 -7.55
CA PHE A 5 12.49 9.89 -8.70
C PHE A 5 11.63 11.13 -8.98
N SER A 6 11.77 12.21 -8.22
CA SER A 6 10.99 13.46 -8.36
C SER A 6 11.01 14.06 -9.77
N LYS A 7 12.04 13.75 -10.58
CA LYS A 7 12.15 14.21 -11.97
C LYS A 7 11.35 13.35 -12.97
N LEU A 8 10.87 12.18 -12.56
CA LEU A 8 10.18 11.22 -13.41
C LEU A 8 8.65 11.42 -13.35
N THR A 9 8.18 12.61 -13.70
CA THR A 9 6.76 12.99 -13.57
C THR A 9 5.80 12.15 -14.42
N ASN A 10 6.29 11.49 -15.47
CA ASN A 10 5.55 10.57 -16.33
C ASN A 10 5.69 9.09 -15.93
N LEU A 11 6.34 8.80 -14.80
CA LEU A 11 6.49 7.43 -14.33
C LEU A 11 5.12 6.86 -13.95
N ARG A 12 4.70 5.81 -14.66
CA ARG A 12 3.42 5.12 -14.43
C ARG A 12 3.58 3.84 -13.60
N VAL A 13 4.73 3.19 -13.71
CA VAL A 13 5.02 1.93 -13.03
C VAL A 13 6.34 2.07 -12.31
N LEU A 14 6.33 1.80 -11.00
CA LEU A 14 7.52 1.75 -10.17
C LEU A 14 7.60 0.40 -9.48
N LYS A 15 8.68 -0.32 -9.74
CA LYS A 15 9.03 -1.54 -9.03
C LYS A 15 10.34 -1.33 -8.29
N LEU A 16 10.33 -1.58 -6.99
CA LEU A 16 11.51 -1.55 -6.14
C LEU A 16 11.69 -2.91 -5.49
N GLU A 17 12.93 -3.38 -5.45
CA GLU A 17 13.29 -4.66 -4.84
C GLU A 17 14.44 -4.43 -3.85
N ARG A 18 14.38 -5.07 -2.68
CA ARG A 18 15.46 -5.04 -1.69
C ARG A 18 15.87 -3.62 -1.30
N THR A 19 14.86 -2.77 -1.05
CA THR A 19 15.05 -1.37 -0.63
C THR A 19 14.54 -1.12 0.78
N THR A 20 15.08 -0.11 1.45
CA THR A 20 14.49 0.41 2.70
C THR A 20 13.68 1.65 2.37
N ILE A 21 12.41 1.66 2.78
CA ILE A 21 11.48 2.76 2.56
C ILE A 21 11.11 3.37 3.91
N LYS A 22 11.33 4.68 4.01
CA LYS A 22 10.94 5.52 5.13
C LYS A 22 10.12 6.67 4.57
N LEU A 23 9.11 7.14 5.30
CA LEU A 23 8.64 8.50 5.07
C LEU A 23 9.77 9.43 5.51
N LEU A 24 9.93 10.53 4.77
CA LEU A 24 10.75 11.64 5.25
C LEU A 24 9.99 12.24 6.43
N SER A 25 10.20 11.70 7.62
CA SER A 25 9.70 12.30 8.85
C SER A 25 10.36 13.68 8.96
N GLU A 26 9.58 14.75 8.76
CA GLU A 26 9.58 15.99 9.56
C GLU A 26 8.77 17.11 8.84
N SER A 27 7.45 16.96 8.76
CA SER A 27 6.45 18.03 8.98
C SER A 27 5.06 17.58 8.51
N GLU A 28 4.01 18.20 9.05
CA GLU A 28 2.61 18.06 8.58
C GLU A 28 2.42 18.50 7.11
N GLU A 29 3.45 19.02 6.44
CA GLU A 29 3.46 19.43 5.04
C GLU A 29 3.77 18.27 4.06
N ALA A 30 4.19 17.09 4.54
CA ALA A 30 4.40 15.90 3.72
C ALA A 30 3.09 15.33 3.11
N VAL A 31 1.95 15.93 3.44
CA VAL A 31 0.62 15.60 2.92
C VAL A 31 0.48 15.90 1.42
N GLY A 32 1.28 16.82 0.87
CA GLY A 32 1.30 17.15 -0.56
C GLY A 32 2.55 16.67 -1.32
N PHE A 33 3.32 15.71 -0.78
CA PHE A 33 4.61 15.35 -1.39
C PHE A 33 4.51 14.20 -2.40
N MET A 34 3.59 13.25 -2.19
CA MET A 34 3.49 12.06 -3.04
C MET A 34 2.74 12.31 -4.35
N ASP A 35 1.70 13.14 -4.32
CA ASP A 35 1.03 13.68 -5.51
C ASP A 35 1.96 14.56 -6.34
N VAL A 36 2.92 15.25 -5.71
CA VAL A 36 3.93 16.07 -6.40
C VAL A 36 5.07 15.24 -6.99
N ILE A 37 5.58 14.22 -6.29
CA ILE A 37 6.69 13.40 -6.78
C ILE A 37 6.23 12.42 -7.86
N PHE A 38 5.03 11.85 -7.72
CA PHE A 38 4.52 10.79 -8.58
C PHE A 38 3.09 11.07 -9.08
N PRO A 39 2.88 12.16 -9.84
CA PRO A 39 1.55 12.56 -10.28
C PRO A 39 0.90 11.57 -11.27
N SER A 40 1.73 10.75 -11.93
CA SER A 40 1.30 9.80 -12.96
C SER A 40 1.40 8.33 -12.54
N LEU A 41 1.81 8.04 -11.31
CA LEU A 41 2.07 6.67 -10.88
C LEU A 41 0.75 5.91 -10.73
N GLU A 42 0.65 4.80 -11.46
CA GLU A 42 -0.52 3.93 -11.52
C GLU A 42 -0.26 2.58 -10.86
N SER A 43 0.99 2.11 -10.87
CA SER A 43 1.36 0.82 -10.28
C SER A 43 2.61 0.95 -9.44
N LEU A 44 2.51 0.51 -8.18
CA LEU A 44 3.63 0.42 -7.25
C LEU A 44 3.79 -1.03 -6.78
N THR A 45 4.97 -1.58 -6.99
CA THR A 45 5.35 -2.90 -6.50
C THR A 45 6.60 -2.81 -5.65
N LEU A 46 6.52 -3.28 -4.40
CA LEU A 46 7.64 -3.42 -3.50
C LEU A 46 7.89 -4.90 -3.24
N VAL A 47 9.13 -5.33 -3.39
CA VAL A 47 9.54 -6.72 -3.16
C VAL A 47 10.70 -6.76 -2.18
N GLU A 48 10.65 -7.65 -1.18
CA GLU A 48 11.76 -7.91 -0.24
C GLU A 48 12.29 -6.62 0.40
N SER A 49 11.39 -5.67 0.66
CA SER A 49 11.76 -4.31 1.09
C SER A 49 11.37 -4.08 2.55
N ASN A 50 12.17 -3.28 3.26
CA ASN A 50 11.93 -2.93 4.66
C ASN A 50 11.06 -1.67 4.73
N LEU A 51 9.93 -1.74 5.41
CA LEU A 51 9.07 -0.61 5.71
C LEU A 51 9.27 -0.23 7.18
N GLU A 52 9.64 1.01 7.47
CA GLU A 52 9.89 1.42 8.86
C GLU A 52 8.62 1.84 9.60
N GLU A 53 7.58 2.19 8.85
CA GLU A 53 6.29 2.65 9.36
C GLU A 53 5.14 2.19 8.46
N ASP A 54 3.90 2.49 8.86
CA ASP A 54 2.74 2.26 7.99
C ASP A 54 2.75 3.27 6.84
N LEU A 55 2.99 2.79 5.63
CA LEU A 55 3.03 3.61 4.43
C LEU A 55 1.68 3.73 3.72
N MET A 56 0.62 3.06 4.19
CA MET A 56 -0.71 3.20 3.61
C MET A 56 -1.21 4.65 3.59
N PRO A 57 -1.06 5.45 4.67
CA PRO A 57 -1.44 6.87 4.68
C PRO A 57 -0.70 7.73 3.66
N ALA A 58 0.46 7.28 3.20
CA ALA A 58 1.23 7.97 2.19
C ALA A 58 0.85 7.46 0.78
N PHE A 59 0.84 6.15 0.57
CA PHE A 59 0.49 5.53 -0.72
C PHE A 59 -0.92 5.90 -1.19
N GLN A 60 -1.87 6.11 -0.28
CA GLN A 60 -3.23 6.54 -0.61
C GLN A 60 -3.31 7.95 -1.23
N LYS A 61 -2.23 8.74 -1.15
CA LYS A 61 -2.15 10.09 -1.72
C LYS A 61 -1.73 10.10 -3.18
N PHE A 62 -1.31 8.97 -3.75
CA PHE A 62 -1.02 8.89 -5.17
C PHE A 62 -2.31 9.07 -5.99
N PRO A 63 -2.42 10.14 -6.80
CA PRO A 63 -3.70 10.54 -7.40
C PRO A 63 -4.18 9.58 -8.48
N ARG A 64 -3.30 8.72 -9.01
CA ARG A 64 -3.58 7.80 -10.12
C ARG A 64 -3.30 6.34 -9.80
N LEU A 65 -2.95 6.00 -8.55
CA LEU A 65 -2.59 4.63 -8.22
C LEU A 65 -3.78 3.70 -8.37
N GLU A 66 -3.62 2.69 -9.22
CA GLU A 66 -4.61 1.65 -9.50
C GLU A 66 -4.15 0.29 -8.93
N ASP A 67 -2.84 0.03 -8.89
CA ASP A 67 -2.26 -1.22 -8.41
C ASP A 67 -1.23 -0.99 -7.29
N LEU A 68 -1.40 -1.67 -6.17
CA LEU A 68 -0.43 -1.72 -5.08
C LEU A 68 -0.11 -3.17 -4.72
N VAL A 69 1.17 -3.54 -4.81
CA VAL A 69 1.66 -4.87 -4.46
C VAL A 69 2.82 -4.75 -3.48
N LEU A 70 2.66 -5.33 -2.29
CA LEU A 70 3.72 -5.50 -1.29
C LEU A 70 4.02 -7.00 -1.18
N ARG A 71 5.25 -7.41 -1.48
CA ARG A 71 5.66 -8.83 -1.49
C ARG A 71 6.90 -9.06 -0.65
N ASN A 72 6.79 -9.94 0.33
CA ASN A 72 7.87 -10.29 1.26
C ASN A 72 8.49 -9.04 1.91
N CYS A 73 7.69 -8.01 2.14
CA CYS A 73 8.13 -6.80 2.82
C CYS A 73 8.15 -7.03 4.34
N HIS A 74 9.24 -6.61 4.97
CA HIS A 74 9.40 -6.62 6.42
C HIS A 74 8.83 -5.33 7.00
N TYR A 75 7.99 -5.44 8.03
CA TYR A 75 7.38 -4.29 8.68
C TYR A 75 7.17 -4.59 10.17
N PRO A 76 8.08 -4.15 11.06
CA PRO A 76 8.04 -4.51 12.47
C PRO A 76 6.85 -3.90 13.22
N GLY A 77 6.23 -2.84 12.67
CA GLY A 77 5.06 -2.22 13.29
C GLY A 77 3.80 -3.09 13.22
N GLY A 78 3.74 -4.05 12.29
CA GLY A 78 2.72 -5.09 12.23
C GLY A 78 1.27 -4.62 12.05
N LYS A 79 1.01 -3.32 11.89
CA LYS A 79 -0.34 -2.75 11.79
C LYS A 79 -0.43 -1.76 10.65
N MET A 80 -1.33 -2.02 9.71
CA MET A 80 -1.60 -1.11 8.60
C MET A 80 -3.04 -0.62 8.63
N SER A 81 -3.22 0.63 8.25
CA SER A 81 -4.51 1.31 8.25
C SER A 81 -4.77 2.03 6.94
N ILE A 82 -5.95 1.81 6.38
CA ILE A 82 -6.43 2.53 5.20
C ILE A 82 -7.57 3.43 5.64
N SER A 83 -7.39 4.74 5.52
CA SER A 83 -8.36 5.72 6.00
C SER A 83 -9.61 5.77 5.11
N THR A 84 -10.67 6.37 5.65
CA THR A 84 -11.87 6.76 4.90
C THR A 84 -11.45 7.55 3.66
N GLN A 85 -12.07 7.27 2.50
CA GLN A 85 -11.74 7.87 1.19
C GLN A 85 -10.29 7.68 0.71
N GLY A 86 -9.47 6.90 1.43
CA GLY A 86 -8.14 6.53 0.98
C GLY A 86 -8.20 5.74 -0.32
N PHE A 87 -7.21 5.93 -1.19
CA PHE A 87 -7.05 5.18 -2.44
C PHE A 87 -8.27 5.27 -3.37
N GLY A 88 -8.63 6.48 -3.79
CA GLY A 88 -9.83 6.71 -4.62
C GLY A 88 -9.88 5.94 -5.95
N ARG A 89 -8.74 5.53 -6.51
CA ARG A 89 -8.63 4.84 -7.82
C ARG A 89 -8.11 3.41 -7.76
N LEU A 90 -7.77 2.91 -6.58
CA LEU A 90 -7.14 1.61 -6.44
C LEU A 90 -8.11 0.50 -6.83
N LYS A 91 -7.68 -0.34 -7.77
CA LYS A 91 -8.38 -1.52 -8.27
C LYS A 91 -7.82 -2.80 -7.69
N LYS A 92 -6.54 -2.81 -7.32
CA LYS A 92 -5.83 -3.98 -6.82
C LYS A 92 -4.97 -3.65 -5.61
N LEU A 93 -5.20 -4.37 -4.52
CA LEU A 93 -4.37 -4.37 -3.33
C LEU A 93 -3.92 -5.79 -3.00
N ASN A 94 -2.62 -6.05 -3.17
CA ASN A 94 -2.03 -7.35 -2.85
C ASN A 94 -0.95 -7.20 -1.79
N LEU A 95 -1.20 -7.81 -0.64
CA LEU A 95 -0.33 -7.83 0.51
C LEU A 95 0.12 -9.27 0.76
N TYR A 96 1.32 -9.61 0.29
CA TYR A 96 2.02 -10.85 0.59
C TYR A 96 3.08 -10.54 1.65
N THR A 97 2.70 -10.53 2.92
CA THR A 97 3.58 -10.07 4.01
C THR A 97 3.53 -11.06 5.17
N LEU A 98 4.70 -11.39 5.70
CA LEU A 98 4.88 -12.43 6.72
C LEU A 98 4.64 -11.91 8.16
N GLU A 99 4.46 -10.59 8.34
CA GLU A 99 4.49 -9.98 9.69
C GLU A 99 3.32 -9.03 9.98
N LEU A 100 2.33 -8.95 9.10
CA LEU A 100 1.17 -8.09 9.33
C LEU A 100 0.20 -8.72 10.33
N GLN A 101 0.11 -8.14 11.52
CA GLN A 101 -0.75 -8.60 12.63
C GLN A 101 -2.16 -8.02 12.53
N GLU A 102 -2.30 -6.76 12.10
CA GLU A 102 -3.59 -6.09 11.95
C GLU A 102 -3.67 -5.33 10.61
N LEU A 103 -4.75 -5.54 9.88
CA LEU A 103 -5.15 -4.69 8.75
C LEU A 103 -6.51 -4.08 9.05
N ARG A 104 -6.54 -2.75 9.13
CA ARG A 104 -7.78 -1.98 9.32
C ARG A 104 -8.09 -1.18 8.07
N ILE A 105 -9.26 -1.43 7.50
CA ILE A 105 -9.78 -0.69 6.35
C ILE A 105 -11.05 0.01 6.83
N GLU A 106 -11.06 1.34 6.76
CA GLU A 106 -12.23 2.12 7.13
C GLU A 106 -13.34 2.02 6.07
N GLU A 107 -14.56 2.38 6.46
CA GLU A 107 -15.68 2.51 5.52
C GLU A 107 -15.32 3.52 4.41
N GLU A 108 -15.90 3.35 3.21
CA GLU A 108 -15.64 4.20 2.03
C GLU A 108 -14.19 4.20 1.48
N ALA A 109 -13.25 3.44 2.05
CA ALA A 109 -11.87 3.33 1.54
C ALA A 109 -11.76 2.44 0.30
N MET A 110 -11.07 2.84 -0.77
CA MET A 110 -10.96 2.07 -2.02
C MET A 110 -12.33 1.73 -2.65
N PRO A 111 -13.11 2.73 -3.09
CA PRO A 111 -14.43 2.50 -3.67
C PRO A 111 -14.42 1.70 -4.98
N ASN A 112 -13.28 1.63 -5.68
CA ASN A 112 -13.12 0.98 -6.97
C ASN A 112 -12.35 -0.37 -6.88
N LEU A 113 -12.16 -0.92 -5.68
CA LEU A 113 -11.38 -2.13 -5.49
C LEU A 113 -12.04 -3.33 -6.17
N MET A 114 -11.25 -4.09 -6.93
CA MET A 114 -11.67 -5.29 -7.66
C MET A 114 -10.93 -6.54 -7.17
N GLU A 115 -9.71 -6.38 -6.67
CA GLU A 115 -8.86 -7.45 -6.15
C GLU A 115 -8.30 -7.05 -4.78
N LEU A 116 -8.55 -7.91 -3.78
CA LEU A 116 -7.95 -7.82 -2.45
C LEU A 116 -7.33 -9.16 -2.10
N VAL A 117 -6.02 -9.24 -2.18
CA VAL A 117 -5.27 -10.40 -1.70
C VAL A 117 -4.52 -10.00 -0.45
N VAL A 118 -4.78 -10.71 0.65
CA VAL A 118 -3.98 -10.59 1.85
C VAL A 118 -3.54 -11.98 2.27
N TYR A 119 -2.23 -12.16 2.33
CA TYR A 119 -1.60 -13.42 2.65
C TYR A 119 -0.50 -13.19 3.68
N ASN A 120 -0.60 -13.90 4.79
CA ASN A 120 0.37 -13.94 5.86
C ASN A 120 0.68 -15.41 6.17
N GLU A 121 1.94 -15.83 6.01
CA GLU A 121 2.34 -17.24 6.20
C GLU A 121 2.51 -17.61 7.68
N GLU A 122 2.89 -16.67 8.54
CA GLU A 122 3.42 -17.02 9.87
C GLU A 122 2.43 -16.86 11.01
N GLN A 123 1.47 -15.94 10.91
CA GLN A 123 0.61 -15.56 12.04
C GLN A 123 -0.84 -15.32 11.60
N PRO A 124 -1.83 -15.67 12.44
CA PRO A 124 -3.19 -15.22 12.23
C PRO A 124 -3.25 -13.69 12.31
N MET A 125 -3.73 -13.06 11.24
CA MET A 125 -3.89 -11.61 11.15
C MET A 125 -5.34 -11.21 11.46
N LYS A 126 -5.51 -10.16 12.26
CA LYS A 126 -6.81 -9.54 12.50
C LYS A 126 -7.15 -8.61 11.34
N MET A 127 -8.25 -8.91 10.65
CA MET A 127 -8.78 -8.05 9.58
C MET A 127 -10.05 -7.34 10.04
N MET A 128 -10.02 -6.01 10.03
CA MET A 128 -11.19 -5.15 10.20
C MET A 128 -11.50 -4.53 8.83
N ILE A 129 -12.40 -5.16 8.09
CA ILE A 129 -12.73 -4.74 6.72
C ILE A 129 -14.24 -4.47 6.55
N PRO A 130 -14.61 -3.48 5.72
CA PRO A 130 -15.99 -3.19 5.36
C PRO A 130 -16.69 -4.38 4.72
N ASP A 131 -17.99 -4.53 4.97
CA ASP A 131 -18.79 -5.64 4.45
C ASP A 131 -18.70 -5.78 2.93
N ARG A 132 -18.71 -4.65 2.21
CA ARG A 132 -18.62 -4.61 0.75
C ARG A 132 -17.32 -5.21 0.19
N LEU A 133 -16.24 -5.22 0.98
CA LEU A 133 -14.94 -5.75 0.57
C LEU A 133 -14.73 -7.21 1.01
N LYS A 134 -15.57 -7.75 1.92
CA LYS A 134 -15.43 -9.13 2.42
C LYS A 134 -15.47 -10.17 1.30
N ALA A 135 -16.30 -9.96 0.27
CA ALA A 135 -16.41 -10.86 -0.88
C ALA A 135 -15.16 -10.86 -1.78
N LEU A 136 -14.34 -9.80 -1.72
CA LEU A 136 -13.13 -9.64 -2.54
C LEU A 136 -11.89 -10.25 -1.91
N VAL A 137 -11.93 -10.60 -0.61
CA VAL A 137 -10.80 -11.22 0.08
C VAL A 137 -10.54 -12.59 -0.52
N GLY A 138 -9.63 -12.62 -1.48
CA GLY A 138 -9.19 -13.85 -2.13
C GLY A 138 -8.37 -14.67 -1.15
N ARG A 139 -8.77 -15.94 -0.93
CA ARG A 139 -7.86 -16.91 -0.34
C ARG A 139 -6.79 -17.22 -1.37
N TYR A 140 -5.54 -16.86 -1.09
CA TYR A 140 -4.42 -17.21 -1.97
C TYR A 140 -4.43 -18.74 -2.19
N ARG A 141 -4.71 -19.16 -3.42
CA ARG A 141 -4.50 -20.53 -3.88
C ARG A 141 -3.10 -20.53 -4.45
N GLY A 142 -2.11 -20.85 -3.62
CA GLY A 142 -0.73 -21.03 -4.08
C GLY A 142 -0.71 -22.00 -5.27
N ILE A 143 -0.07 -21.58 -6.34
CA ILE A 143 0.43 -22.46 -7.40
C ILE A 143 1.89 -22.74 -7.06
#